data_AF-A0A7Z8QIN0-F1
#
_entry.id   AF-A0A7Z8QIN0-F1
#
_cell.length_a   1.000
_cell.length_b   1.000
_cell.length_c   1.000
_cell.angle_alpha   90.00
_cell.angle_beta   90.00
_cell.angle_gamma   90.00
#
_symmetry.space_group_name_H-M   'P 1'
#
loop_
_entity.id
_entity.type
_entity.pdbx_description
1 polymer ?
#
loop_
_entity_poly.entity_id
_entity_poly.type
_entity_poly.pdbx_seq_one_letter_code
_entity_poly.pdbx_strand_id
1 'polypeptide(L)'
;MTNLSFSELDKLFRNNDFPKIESDNKGVRFLKLRSMSRKATMEEFCDIHDIELNDLKSKDYFAHVFENEKITDDDINKFINLKYQEERGLRIGNQEYLVDQLNRLQYFDWGGSFGNSLEKNIVNNYVKKIQSYEKINEEIEGSLFSSLRGYTLNSWYNHWTSILIEDLFKDHKTVLPTVGLVKKIDFFINDIPFDLKVTYFPEQLLVDKLKTNGYGNEATMLKRVCRKLNIFIPDDLNNRALKLHLHNKISEDQRDIAKYFIEKLKEEKRKIITEAEENPAELKQWFYENQGEARFDASNRFFLVLTDEEDMTNSWKLKRNIVFLRDRINAHLDDLSLDMPALGTTFYWKLDQRTYNCKSDILFLKYGK
;
A
#
# COMPACT_ATOMS: atom_id res chain seq x y z
N MET A 1 21.67 -18.38 13.34
CA MET A 1 21.65 -17.79 12.00
C MET A 1 22.67 -18.51 11.13
N THR A 2 22.36 -18.71 9.86
CA THR A 2 23.24 -19.39 8.88
C THR A 2 24.19 -18.39 8.21
N ASN A 3 25.18 -18.89 7.45
CA ASN A 3 26.07 -18.11 6.60
C ASN A 3 26.05 -18.68 5.17
N LEU A 4 24.95 -18.46 4.46
CA LEU A 4 24.78 -18.95 3.10
C LEU A 4 25.73 -18.23 2.13
N SER A 5 26.14 -18.94 1.07
CA SER A 5 26.90 -18.38 -0.04
C SER A 5 26.04 -17.46 -0.92
N PHE A 6 26.68 -16.60 -1.72
CA PHE A 6 25.98 -15.78 -2.71
C PHE A 6 25.01 -16.58 -3.59
N SER A 7 25.46 -17.74 -4.08
CA SER A 7 24.67 -18.59 -4.99
C SER A 7 23.41 -19.15 -4.31
N GLU A 8 23.51 -19.51 -3.03
CA GLU A 8 22.38 -20.00 -2.25
C GLU A 8 21.37 -18.89 -1.98
N LEU A 9 21.83 -17.69 -1.60
CA LEU A 9 20.97 -16.52 -1.40
C LEU A 9 20.28 -16.08 -2.69
N ASP A 10 20.99 -16.06 -3.82
CA ASP A 10 20.40 -15.74 -5.13
C ASP A 10 19.33 -16.78 -5.54
N LYS A 11 19.58 -18.07 -5.25
CA LYS A 11 18.58 -19.13 -5.47
C LYS A 11 17.34 -18.92 -4.60
N LEU A 12 17.49 -18.59 -3.32
CA LEU A 12 16.37 -18.28 -2.44
C LEU A 12 15.57 -17.06 -2.94
N PHE A 13 16.26 -16.01 -3.37
CA PHE A 13 15.64 -14.78 -3.89
C PHE A 13 14.80 -15.06 -5.14
N ARG A 14 15.35 -15.80 -6.10
CA ARG A 14 14.63 -16.21 -7.32
C ARG A 14 13.40 -17.06 -7.02
N ASN A 15 13.46 -17.88 -5.96
CA ASN A 15 12.37 -18.74 -5.52
C ASN A 15 11.37 -18.06 -4.57
N ASN A 16 11.54 -16.77 -4.27
CA ASN A 16 10.72 -16.00 -3.32
C ASN A 16 10.75 -16.49 -1.87
N ASP A 17 11.84 -17.15 -1.45
CA ASP A 17 12.03 -17.63 -0.07
C ASP A 17 12.72 -16.56 0.78
N PHE A 18 12.08 -15.40 0.89
CA PHE A 18 12.57 -14.25 1.67
C PHE A 18 12.78 -14.56 3.16
N PRO A 19 11.91 -15.34 3.85
CA PRO A 19 12.14 -15.67 5.25
C PRO A 19 13.48 -16.37 5.53
N LYS A 20 13.97 -17.20 4.60
CA LYS A 20 15.30 -17.82 4.73
C LYS A 20 16.45 -16.85 4.48
N ILE A 21 16.28 -15.88 3.58
CA ILE A 21 17.26 -14.83 3.38
C ILE A 21 17.34 -13.98 4.65
N GLU A 22 16.21 -13.54 5.18
CA GLU A 22 16.13 -12.65 6.35
C GLU A 22 16.63 -13.28 7.66
N SER A 23 16.69 -14.61 7.75
CA SER A 23 17.22 -15.34 8.91
C SER A 23 18.71 -15.72 8.78
N ASP A 24 19.33 -15.41 7.65
CA ASP A 24 20.75 -15.59 7.38
C ASP A 24 21.56 -14.34 7.78
N ASN A 25 22.75 -14.53 8.36
CA ASN A 25 23.61 -13.42 8.78
C ASN A 25 24.05 -12.53 7.61
N LYS A 26 24.19 -13.08 6.40
CA LYS A 26 24.58 -12.35 5.19
C LYS A 26 23.38 -11.94 4.34
N GLY A 27 22.16 -12.29 4.75
CA GLY A 27 20.95 -12.04 3.97
C GLY A 27 20.63 -10.57 3.77
N VAL A 28 20.74 -9.76 4.82
CA VAL A 28 20.52 -8.31 4.73
C VAL A 28 21.55 -7.66 3.79
N ARG A 29 22.83 -8.01 3.93
CA ARG A 29 23.89 -7.58 3.00
C ARG A 29 23.55 -7.92 1.56
N PHE A 30 23.10 -9.15 1.30
CA PHE A 30 22.65 -9.58 -0.02
C PHE A 30 21.51 -8.69 -0.56
N LEU A 31 20.49 -8.41 0.26
CA LEU A 31 19.33 -7.59 -0.16
C LEU A 31 19.71 -6.13 -0.43
N LYS A 32 20.61 -5.54 0.38
CA LYS A 32 21.13 -4.19 0.18
C LYS A 32 21.89 -4.09 -1.14
N LEU A 33 22.86 -4.97 -1.37
CA LEU A 33 23.62 -5.02 -2.63
C LEU A 33 22.73 -5.37 -3.83
N ARG A 34 21.68 -6.19 -3.63
CA ARG A 34 20.69 -6.46 -4.68
C ARG A 34 20.01 -5.19 -5.16
N SER A 35 19.72 -4.24 -4.25
CA SER A 35 19.11 -2.95 -4.60
C SER A 35 19.96 -2.08 -5.53
N MET A 36 21.28 -2.25 -5.49
CA MET A 36 22.23 -1.49 -6.30
C MET A 36 22.91 -2.34 -7.39
N SER A 37 22.43 -3.56 -7.66
CA SER A 37 23.07 -4.54 -8.56
C SER A 37 23.01 -4.23 -10.07
N ARG A 38 22.59 -3.01 -10.46
CA ARG A 38 22.66 -2.57 -11.86
C ARG A 38 24.11 -2.29 -12.24
N LYS A 39 24.48 -2.61 -13.48
CA LYS A 39 25.86 -2.48 -13.98
C LYS A 39 26.51 -1.13 -13.63
N ALA A 40 25.92 -0.03 -14.10
CA ALA A 40 26.48 1.31 -13.90
C ALA A 40 26.63 1.68 -12.42
N THR A 41 25.65 1.30 -11.59
CA THR A 41 25.66 1.55 -10.14
C THR A 41 26.75 0.75 -9.43
N MET A 42 26.98 -0.51 -9.84
CA MET A 42 28.07 -1.34 -9.30
C MET A 42 29.44 -0.86 -9.75
N GLU A 43 29.58 -0.41 -11.00
CA GLU A 43 30.83 0.19 -11.51
C GLU A 43 31.20 1.42 -10.67
N GLU A 44 30.26 2.35 -10.48
CA GLU A 44 30.45 3.54 -9.65
C GLU A 44 30.81 3.20 -8.20
N PHE A 45 30.13 2.21 -7.60
CA PHE A 45 30.48 1.73 -6.26
C PHE A 45 31.91 1.18 -6.19
N CYS A 46 32.30 0.36 -7.18
CA CYS A 46 33.62 -0.22 -7.22
C CYS A 46 34.71 0.84 -7.43
N ASP A 47 34.46 1.85 -8.26
CA ASP A 47 35.36 2.98 -8.48
C ASP A 47 35.58 3.79 -7.19
N ILE A 48 34.54 4.04 -6.40
CA ILE A 48 34.62 4.77 -5.12
C ILE A 48 35.44 4.00 -4.07
N HIS A 49 35.40 2.67 -4.11
CA HIS A 49 36.01 1.79 -3.13
C HIS A 49 37.29 1.09 -3.62
N ASP A 50 37.86 1.54 -4.75
CA ASP A 50 39.07 0.98 -5.36
C ASP A 50 38.99 -0.56 -5.58
N ILE A 51 37.83 -1.04 -6.04
CA ILE A 51 37.59 -2.46 -6.37
C ILE A 51 37.84 -2.68 -7.86
N GLU A 52 38.81 -3.54 -8.19
CA GLU A 52 39.15 -3.85 -9.58
C GLU A 52 38.08 -4.74 -10.25
N LEU A 53 37.52 -4.27 -11.38
CA LEU A 53 36.53 -5.00 -12.18
C LEU A 53 37.03 -5.51 -13.53
N ASN A 54 38.30 -5.27 -13.88
CA ASN A 54 38.84 -5.39 -15.24
C ASN A 54 38.67 -6.78 -15.87
N ASP A 55 38.72 -7.84 -15.07
CA ASP A 55 38.60 -9.23 -15.53
C ASP A 55 37.20 -9.83 -15.33
N LEU A 56 36.25 -9.03 -14.83
CA LEU A 56 34.91 -9.47 -14.48
C LEU A 56 33.88 -9.01 -15.50
N LYS A 57 32.92 -9.89 -15.79
CA LYS A 57 31.73 -9.53 -16.56
C LYS A 57 30.72 -8.87 -15.63
N SER A 58 29.89 -7.98 -16.16
CA SER A 58 28.90 -7.23 -15.35
C SER A 58 27.94 -8.09 -14.52
N LYS A 59 27.65 -9.31 -14.98
CA LYS A 59 26.82 -10.28 -14.25
C LYS A 59 27.49 -10.81 -12.97
N ASP A 60 28.81 -10.70 -12.87
CA ASP A 60 29.63 -11.25 -11.79
C ASP A 60 29.97 -10.16 -10.74
N TYR A 61 29.74 -8.88 -11.03
CA TYR A 61 30.03 -7.76 -10.12
C TYR A 61 29.33 -7.91 -8.77
N PHE A 62 28.05 -8.28 -8.76
CA PHE A 62 27.31 -8.43 -7.51
C PHE A 62 27.90 -9.54 -6.63
N ALA A 63 28.21 -10.70 -7.19
CA ALA A 63 28.87 -11.79 -6.45
C ALA A 63 30.26 -11.36 -5.93
N HIS A 64 31.02 -10.66 -6.77
CA HIS A 64 32.35 -10.18 -6.43
C HIS A 64 32.33 -9.19 -5.24
N VAL A 65 31.47 -8.18 -5.29
CA VAL A 65 31.32 -7.20 -4.20
C VAL A 65 30.77 -7.87 -2.93
N PHE A 66 29.82 -8.79 -3.07
CA PHE A 66 29.22 -9.48 -1.92
C PHE A 66 30.26 -10.25 -1.09
N GLU A 67 31.18 -10.97 -1.75
CA GLU A 67 32.23 -11.76 -1.10
C GLU A 67 33.49 -10.94 -0.73
N ASN A 68 33.55 -9.66 -1.07
CA ASN A 68 34.71 -8.82 -0.76
C ASN A 68 34.71 -8.39 0.72
N GLU A 69 35.59 -8.99 1.51
CA GLU A 69 35.73 -8.72 2.96
C GLU A 69 36.20 -7.30 3.29
N LYS A 70 36.79 -6.57 2.33
CA LYS A 70 37.18 -5.17 2.54
C LYS A 70 35.98 -4.22 2.58
N ILE A 71 34.85 -4.64 2.02
CA ILE A 71 33.64 -3.83 1.91
C ILE A 71 32.73 -4.10 3.10
N THR A 72 32.58 -3.11 3.97
CA THR A 72 31.70 -3.20 5.13
C THR A 72 30.24 -2.92 4.75
N ASP A 73 29.30 -3.29 5.63
CA ASP A 73 27.89 -2.94 5.43
C ASP A 73 27.64 -1.42 5.57
N ASP A 74 28.51 -0.71 6.28
CA ASP A 74 28.47 0.75 6.38
C ASP A 74 28.84 1.42 5.05
N ASP A 75 29.84 0.90 4.34
CA ASP A 75 30.20 1.35 2.99
C ASP A 75 29.01 1.23 2.02
N ILE A 76 28.33 0.06 2.06
CA ILE A 76 27.13 -0.20 1.26
C ILE A 76 26.01 0.78 1.64
N ASN A 77 25.75 0.96 2.93
CA ASN A 77 24.70 1.88 3.41
C ASN A 77 24.97 3.33 2.99
N LYS A 78 26.22 3.81 3.11
CA LYS A 78 26.63 5.16 2.70
C LYS A 78 26.42 5.38 1.21
N PHE A 79 26.83 4.42 0.39
CA PHE A 79 26.63 4.52 -1.05
C PHE A 79 25.16 4.50 -1.46
N ILE A 80 24.35 3.61 -0.84
CA ILE A 80 22.90 3.58 -1.07
C ILE A 80 22.26 4.93 -0.76
N ASN A 81 22.62 5.54 0.38
CA ASN A 81 22.13 6.86 0.76
C ASN A 81 22.59 7.94 -0.22
N LEU A 82 23.86 7.91 -0.66
CA LEU A 82 24.37 8.85 -1.68
C LEU A 82 23.53 8.80 -2.95
N LYS A 83 23.33 7.60 -3.53
CA LYS A 83 22.52 7.43 -4.75
C LYS A 83 21.07 7.87 -4.54
N TYR A 84 20.49 7.55 -3.39
CA TYR A 84 19.13 8.00 -3.08
C TYR A 84 19.04 9.54 -3.05
N GLN A 85 19.99 10.23 -2.41
CA GLN A 85 19.98 11.70 -2.33
C GLN A 85 20.09 12.36 -3.71
N GLU A 86 20.90 11.80 -4.62
CA GLU A 86 21.00 12.27 -6.00
C GLU A 86 19.65 12.17 -6.74
N GLU A 87 18.99 11.02 -6.67
CA GLU A 87 17.69 10.82 -7.31
C GLU A 87 16.58 11.65 -6.64
N ARG A 88 16.62 11.74 -5.31
CA ARG A 88 15.66 12.46 -4.49
C ARG A 88 15.73 13.96 -4.74
N GLY A 89 16.92 14.52 -4.97
CA GLY A 89 17.10 15.93 -5.29
C GLY A 89 16.29 16.38 -6.51
N LEU A 90 16.25 15.56 -7.57
CA LEU A 90 15.41 15.81 -8.75
C LEU A 90 13.92 15.76 -8.41
N ARG A 91 13.49 14.80 -7.58
CA ARG A 91 12.08 14.63 -7.20
C ARG A 91 11.58 15.74 -6.29
N ILE A 92 12.42 16.24 -5.36
CA ILE A 92 12.10 17.39 -4.51
C ILE A 92 11.78 18.62 -5.38
N GLY A 93 12.58 18.88 -6.41
CA GLY A 93 12.34 20.01 -7.32
C GLY A 93 11.00 19.97 -8.06
N ASN A 94 10.44 18.77 -8.30
CA ASN A 94 9.14 18.58 -8.95
C ASN A 94 7.98 18.31 -7.97
N GLN A 95 8.26 18.22 -6.66
CA GLN A 95 7.30 17.73 -5.67
C GLN A 95 6.07 18.65 -5.55
N GLU A 96 6.27 19.97 -5.48
CA GLU A 96 5.16 20.93 -5.36
C GLU A 96 4.22 20.87 -6.58
N TYR A 97 4.80 20.81 -7.78
CA TYR A 97 4.04 20.65 -9.02
C TYR A 97 3.24 19.34 -9.01
N LEU A 98 3.86 18.23 -8.63
CA LEU A 98 3.17 16.93 -8.57
C LEU A 98 2.01 16.97 -7.57
N VAL A 99 2.21 17.56 -6.39
CA VAL A 99 1.15 17.71 -5.38
C VAL A 99 0.01 18.58 -5.91
N ASP A 100 0.29 19.67 -6.64
CA ASP A 100 -0.75 20.46 -7.33
C ASP A 100 -1.54 19.58 -8.31
N GLN A 101 -0.87 18.83 -9.19
CA GLN A 101 -1.54 17.97 -10.16
C GLN A 101 -2.43 16.92 -9.47
N LEU A 102 -1.95 16.29 -8.40
CA LEU A 102 -2.71 15.31 -7.62
C LEU A 102 -3.95 15.92 -6.95
N ASN A 103 -3.92 17.21 -6.59
CA ASN A 103 -5.07 17.92 -6.01
C ASN A 103 -6.17 18.22 -7.03
N ARG A 104 -5.86 18.22 -8.34
CA ARG A 104 -6.86 18.42 -9.40
C ARG A 104 -7.84 17.25 -9.52
N LEU A 105 -7.45 16.05 -9.09
CA LEU A 105 -8.37 14.91 -9.03
C LEU A 105 -9.44 15.16 -7.97
N GLN A 106 -10.70 15.29 -8.40
CA GLN A 106 -11.85 15.56 -7.52
C GLN A 106 -12.60 14.30 -7.09
N TYR A 107 -12.61 13.27 -7.95
CA TYR A 107 -13.35 12.03 -7.76
C TYR A 107 -12.43 10.83 -7.91
N PHE A 108 -12.59 9.86 -7.02
CA PHE A 108 -11.82 8.61 -7.05
C PHE A 108 -12.77 7.43 -7.29
N ASP A 109 -12.94 7.07 -8.55
CA ASP A 109 -13.81 5.97 -8.98
C ASP A 109 -13.12 5.15 -10.07
N TRP A 110 -13.09 3.83 -9.87
CA TRP A 110 -12.49 2.89 -10.81
C TRP A 110 -13.37 2.64 -12.05
N GLY A 111 -14.54 3.27 -12.12
CA GLY A 111 -15.44 3.22 -13.27
C GLY A 111 -15.93 1.80 -13.56
N GLY A 112 -16.17 1.00 -12.52
CA GLY A 112 -16.70 -0.37 -12.66
C GLY A 112 -15.69 -1.44 -13.08
N SER A 113 -14.44 -1.09 -13.40
CA SER A 113 -13.37 -2.06 -13.64
C SER A 113 -12.80 -2.57 -12.31
N PHE A 114 -13.52 -3.47 -11.66
CA PHE A 114 -13.02 -4.20 -10.49
C PHE A 114 -12.19 -5.41 -10.94
N GLY A 115 -10.90 -5.39 -10.62
CA GLY A 115 -9.95 -6.46 -10.96
C GLY A 115 -8.95 -6.01 -12.01
N ASN A 116 -7.72 -6.49 -11.88
CA ASN A 116 -6.51 -6.08 -12.59
C ASN A 116 -6.48 -6.34 -14.12
N SER A 117 -7.59 -6.16 -14.83
CA SER A 117 -7.55 -6.27 -16.29
C SER A 117 -8.74 -5.56 -16.94
N LEU A 118 -8.56 -4.26 -17.17
CA LEU A 118 -9.45 -3.46 -18.03
C LEU A 118 -9.61 -4.16 -19.39
N GLU A 119 -8.53 -4.69 -19.95
CA GLU A 119 -8.53 -5.48 -21.19
C GLU A 119 -9.46 -6.69 -21.11
N LYS A 120 -9.35 -7.56 -20.09
CA LYS A 120 -10.25 -8.71 -19.95
C LYS A 120 -11.70 -8.26 -19.78
N ASN A 121 -11.96 -7.15 -19.09
CA ASN A 121 -13.29 -6.59 -18.98
C ASN A 121 -13.83 -6.18 -20.36
N ILE A 122 -13.05 -5.42 -21.14
CA ILE A 122 -13.37 -5.02 -22.52
C ILE A 122 -13.70 -6.25 -23.37
N VAL A 123 -12.81 -7.23 -23.38
CA VAL A 123 -12.96 -8.43 -24.20
C VAL A 123 -14.21 -9.22 -23.82
N ASN A 124 -14.43 -9.47 -22.52
CA ASN A 124 -15.49 -10.35 -22.07
C ASN A 124 -16.87 -9.69 -22.01
N ASN A 125 -16.95 -8.38 -21.81
CA ASN A 125 -18.22 -7.66 -21.67
C ASN A 125 -18.66 -6.93 -22.94
N TYR A 126 -17.72 -6.55 -23.81
CA TYR A 126 -18.01 -5.77 -25.01
C TYR A 126 -17.72 -6.60 -26.26
N VAL A 127 -16.46 -6.95 -26.52
CA VAL A 127 -16.02 -7.57 -27.80
C VAL A 127 -16.74 -8.89 -28.08
N LYS A 128 -16.82 -9.79 -27.08
CA LYS A 128 -17.46 -11.11 -27.27
C LYS A 128 -18.99 -11.07 -27.26
N LYS A 129 -19.61 -9.96 -26.82
CA LYS A 129 -21.06 -9.87 -26.58
C LYS A 129 -21.79 -8.95 -27.56
N ILE A 130 -21.11 -7.97 -28.13
CA ILE A 130 -21.70 -6.97 -29.00
C ILE A 130 -21.30 -7.27 -30.45
N GLN A 131 -22.29 -7.60 -31.28
CA GLN A 131 -22.09 -7.86 -32.71
C GLN A 131 -22.35 -6.61 -33.58
N SER A 132 -23.26 -5.72 -33.17
CA SER A 132 -23.57 -4.49 -33.91
C SER A 132 -22.42 -3.50 -33.80
N TYR A 133 -22.01 -2.98 -34.96
CA TYR A 133 -20.98 -1.96 -35.08
C TYR A 133 -21.40 -0.64 -34.41
N GLU A 134 -22.66 -0.24 -34.59
CA GLU A 134 -23.22 0.97 -34.01
C GLU A 134 -23.22 0.87 -32.48
N LYS A 135 -23.72 -0.25 -31.94
CA LYS A 135 -23.78 -0.47 -30.50
C LYS A 135 -22.39 -0.50 -29.85
N ILE A 136 -21.39 -1.11 -30.48
CA ILE A 136 -20.03 -1.11 -29.91
C ILE A 136 -19.44 0.31 -29.88
N ASN A 137 -19.73 1.14 -30.88
CA ASN A 137 -19.33 2.56 -30.87
C ASN A 137 -20.04 3.34 -29.76
N GLU A 138 -21.35 3.13 -29.55
CA GLU A 138 -22.09 3.75 -28.44
C GLU A 138 -21.48 3.38 -27.08
N GLU A 139 -21.12 2.11 -26.88
CA GLU A 139 -20.49 1.66 -25.64
C GLU A 139 -19.07 2.21 -25.45
N ILE A 140 -18.30 2.34 -26.54
CA ILE A 140 -16.97 2.97 -26.54
C ILE A 140 -17.08 4.40 -26.03
N GLU A 141 -18.00 5.20 -26.57
CA GLU A 141 -18.19 6.61 -26.18
C GLU A 141 -18.90 6.77 -24.83
N GLY A 142 -19.63 5.75 -24.37
CA GLY A 142 -20.38 5.75 -23.12
C GLY A 142 -19.66 5.06 -21.97
N SER A 143 -20.10 3.84 -21.64
CA SER A 143 -19.72 3.14 -20.42
C SER A 143 -18.22 2.80 -20.40
N LEU A 144 -17.66 2.39 -21.55
CA LEU A 144 -16.26 2.02 -21.65
C LEU A 144 -15.33 3.23 -21.50
N PHE A 145 -15.65 4.38 -22.11
CA PHE A 145 -14.89 5.61 -21.90
C PHE A 145 -14.85 6.00 -20.42
N SER A 146 -15.98 5.88 -19.72
CA SER A 146 -16.07 6.16 -18.28
C SER A 146 -15.20 5.21 -17.45
N SER A 147 -15.23 3.91 -17.75
CA SER A 147 -14.36 2.90 -17.13
C SER A 147 -12.88 3.16 -17.38
N LEU A 148 -12.50 3.44 -18.64
CA LEU A 148 -11.13 3.74 -19.04
C LEU A 148 -10.61 4.99 -18.33
N ARG A 149 -11.43 6.05 -18.26
CA ARG A 149 -11.09 7.30 -17.57
C ARG A 149 -10.86 7.07 -16.09
N GLY A 150 -11.78 6.38 -15.41
CA GLY A 150 -11.66 6.08 -13.98
C GLY A 150 -10.44 5.22 -13.66
N TYR A 151 -10.23 4.15 -14.41
CA TYR A 151 -9.05 3.28 -14.25
C TYR A 151 -7.74 4.04 -14.46
N THR A 152 -7.63 4.82 -15.54
CA THR A 152 -6.40 5.56 -15.87
C THR A 152 -6.09 6.61 -14.80
N LEU A 153 -7.07 7.44 -14.41
CA LEU A 153 -6.87 8.49 -13.41
C LEU A 153 -6.52 7.93 -12.03
N ASN A 154 -7.21 6.88 -11.58
CA ASN A 154 -6.93 6.28 -10.28
C ASN A 154 -5.59 5.52 -10.25
N SER A 155 -5.21 4.87 -11.37
CA SER A 155 -3.90 4.22 -11.49
C SER A 155 -2.77 5.25 -11.47
N TRP A 156 -2.92 6.34 -12.22
CA TRP A 156 -2.00 7.47 -12.21
C TRP A 156 -1.88 8.09 -10.80
N TYR A 157 -3.01 8.35 -10.14
CA TYR A 157 -3.03 8.91 -8.79
C TYR A 157 -2.33 8.00 -7.77
N ASN A 158 -2.65 6.70 -7.77
CA ASN A 158 -2.02 5.74 -6.86
C ASN A 158 -0.52 5.62 -7.14
N HIS A 159 -0.09 5.58 -8.39
CA HIS A 159 1.31 5.49 -8.75
C HIS A 159 2.12 6.66 -8.16
N TRP A 160 1.69 7.90 -8.43
CA TRP A 160 2.43 9.08 -7.99
C TRP A 160 2.34 9.32 -6.48
N THR A 161 1.20 9.03 -5.85
CA THR A 161 1.11 9.10 -4.40
C THR A 161 1.94 8.02 -3.70
N SER A 162 2.05 6.82 -4.26
CA SER A 162 2.96 5.79 -3.74
C SER A 162 4.41 6.26 -3.76
N ILE A 163 4.88 6.84 -4.88
CA ILE A 163 6.23 7.41 -4.98
C ILE A 163 6.44 8.51 -3.92
N LEU A 164 5.48 9.44 -3.79
CA LEU A 164 5.58 10.53 -2.81
C LEU A 164 5.66 9.99 -1.38
N ILE A 165 4.77 9.07 -1.00
CA ILE A 165 4.73 8.53 0.36
C ILE A 165 6.00 7.72 0.65
N GLU A 166 6.45 6.90 -0.29
CA GLU A 166 7.70 6.14 -0.17
C GLU A 166 8.91 7.06 0.04
N ASP A 167 8.99 8.16 -0.70
CA ASP A 167 10.01 9.20 -0.49
C ASP A 167 9.93 9.79 0.93
N LEU A 168 8.73 10.01 1.49
CA LEU A 168 8.59 10.52 2.87
C LEU A 168 9.15 9.55 3.92
N PHE A 169 9.02 8.23 3.71
CA PHE A 169 9.69 7.24 4.58
C PHE A 169 11.20 7.30 4.37
N LYS A 170 11.67 7.27 3.11
CA LYS A 170 13.08 7.22 2.76
C LYS A 170 13.87 8.50 3.10
N ASP A 171 13.19 9.62 3.27
CA ASP A 171 13.78 10.87 3.77
C ASP A 171 14.17 10.79 5.26
N HIS A 172 13.68 9.80 6.01
CA HIS A 172 13.96 9.65 7.44
C HIS A 172 15.31 8.96 7.72
N LYS A 173 16.09 9.50 8.67
CA LYS A 173 17.47 9.04 9.00
C LYS A 173 17.59 7.57 9.42
N THR A 174 16.54 6.97 9.98
CA THR A 174 16.54 5.56 10.42
C THR A 174 16.20 4.59 9.30
N VAL A 175 15.78 5.12 8.15
CA VAL A 175 15.39 4.36 6.97
C VAL A 175 16.55 4.33 6.00
N LEU A 176 16.96 3.12 5.60
CA LEU A 176 17.86 2.94 4.47
C LEU A 176 17.00 2.71 3.21
N PRO A 177 17.09 3.57 2.19
CA PRO A 177 16.34 3.43 0.96
C PRO A 177 16.83 2.25 0.11
N THR A 178 16.12 1.97 -0.99
CA THR A 178 16.61 1.14 -2.08
C THR A 178 17.00 2.02 -3.26
N VAL A 179 18.10 1.70 -3.94
CA VAL A 179 18.57 2.45 -5.13
C VAL A 179 17.81 2.03 -6.40
N GLY A 180 17.45 0.75 -6.49
CA GLY A 180 16.67 0.20 -7.59
C GLY A 180 15.50 -0.61 -7.07
N LEU A 181 14.56 -0.93 -7.96
CA LEU A 181 13.44 -1.79 -7.64
C LEU A 181 13.93 -3.16 -7.18
N VAL A 182 13.71 -3.47 -5.91
CA VAL A 182 13.90 -4.80 -5.34
C VAL A 182 12.55 -5.42 -5.12
N LYS A 183 12.43 -6.68 -5.49
CA LYS A 183 11.19 -7.42 -5.31
C LYS A 183 10.83 -7.43 -3.82
N LYS A 184 9.66 -6.87 -3.48
CA LYS A 184 9.05 -6.87 -2.13
C LYS A 184 9.83 -6.12 -1.05
N ILE A 185 10.66 -5.16 -1.46
CA ILE A 185 11.44 -4.34 -0.53
C ILE A 185 11.48 -2.93 -1.09
N ASP A 186 10.87 -1.99 -0.37
CA ASP A 186 10.91 -0.57 -0.69
C ASP A 186 12.03 0.12 0.08
N PHE A 187 12.25 -0.26 1.35
CA PHE A 187 13.30 0.27 2.22
C PHE A 187 13.65 -0.69 3.36
N PHE A 188 14.66 -0.35 4.16
CA PHE A 188 15.03 -1.05 5.38
C PHE A 188 14.89 -0.14 6.58
N ILE A 189 14.38 -0.67 7.70
CA ILE A 189 14.39 -0.01 9.02
C ILE A 189 15.15 -0.92 9.96
N ASN A 190 16.23 -0.43 10.56
CA ASN A 190 17.08 -1.22 11.47
C ASN A 190 17.44 -2.61 10.88
N ASP A 191 17.91 -2.61 9.63
CA ASP A 191 18.28 -3.80 8.85
C ASP A 191 17.14 -4.81 8.56
N ILE A 192 15.89 -4.45 8.84
CA ILE A 192 14.72 -5.23 8.42
C ILE A 192 14.20 -4.67 7.10
N PRO A 193 14.13 -5.49 6.02
CA PRO A 193 13.51 -5.06 4.78
C PRO A 193 11.99 -4.96 4.95
N PHE A 194 11.38 -3.91 4.39
CA PHE A 194 9.93 -3.72 4.39
C PHE A 194 9.39 -3.38 3.01
N ASP A 195 8.25 -3.97 2.68
CA ASP A 195 7.35 -3.57 1.59
C ASP A 195 6.26 -2.64 2.15
N LEU A 196 6.20 -1.41 1.65
CA LEU A 196 5.24 -0.40 2.07
C LEU A 196 3.87 -0.68 1.42
N LYS A 197 2.84 -0.75 2.26
CA LYS A 197 1.46 -0.93 1.84
C LYS A 197 0.60 0.22 2.35
N VAL A 198 0.38 1.19 1.47
CA VAL A 198 -0.58 2.27 1.70
C VAL A 198 -2.00 1.77 1.43
N THR A 199 -2.83 1.76 2.47
CA THR A 199 -4.18 1.19 2.45
C THR A 199 -5.15 2.04 3.27
N TYR A 200 -6.42 1.65 3.26
CA TYR A 200 -7.46 2.22 4.12
C TYR A 200 -7.93 1.14 5.12
N PHE A 201 -8.70 1.56 6.13
CA PHE A 201 -9.35 0.61 7.01
C PHE A 201 -10.30 -0.31 6.21
N PRO A 202 -10.22 -1.65 6.35
CA PRO A 202 -10.99 -2.54 5.50
C PRO A 202 -12.51 -2.45 5.74
N GLU A 203 -13.28 -2.18 4.69
CA GLU A 203 -14.75 -2.09 4.80
C GLU A 203 -15.36 -3.40 5.31
N GLN A 204 -14.85 -4.55 4.86
CA GLN A 204 -15.37 -5.85 5.30
C GLN A 204 -15.14 -6.08 6.81
N LEU A 205 -13.94 -5.79 7.31
CA LEU A 205 -13.63 -5.91 8.73
C LEU A 205 -14.49 -4.94 9.57
N LEU A 206 -14.68 -3.71 9.09
CA LEU A 206 -15.56 -2.73 9.72
C LEU A 206 -17.00 -3.24 9.84
N VAL A 207 -17.54 -3.80 8.76
CA VAL A 207 -18.89 -4.38 8.73
C VAL A 207 -19.02 -5.53 9.73
N ASP A 208 -18.01 -6.39 9.83
CA ASP A 208 -18.05 -7.53 10.74
C ASP A 208 -17.91 -7.10 12.20
N LYS A 209 -17.05 -6.12 12.50
CA LYS A 209 -16.94 -5.51 13.83
C LYS A 209 -18.22 -4.79 14.26
N LEU A 210 -18.87 -4.05 13.37
CA LEU A 210 -20.18 -3.42 13.66
C LEU A 210 -21.25 -4.45 14.04
N LYS A 211 -21.27 -5.61 13.38
CA LYS A 211 -22.20 -6.70 13.74
C LYS A 211 -21.85 -7.29 15.11
N THR A 212 -20.58 -7.61 15.34
CA THR A 212 -20.10 -8.22 16.60
C THR A 212 -20.32 -7.30 17.80
N ASN A 213 -20.18 -5.98 17.61
CA ASN A 213 -20.45 -4.97 18.64
C ASN A 213 -21.95 -4.71 18.87
N GLY A 214 -22.84 -5.44 18.19
CA GLY A 214 -24.29 -5.33 18.35
C GLY A 214 -24.95 -4.17 17.60
N TYR A 215 -24.19 -3.39 16.83
CA TYR A 215 -24.76 -2.31 16.00
C TYR A 215 -25.55 -2.87 14.81
N GLY A 216 -25.05 -3.96 14.22
CA GLY A 216 -25.69 -4.66 13.12
C GLY A 216 -25.28 -4.16 11.72
N ASN A 217 -26.13 -4.38 10.72
CA ASN A 217 -25.81 -4.05 9.33
C ASN A 217 -26.17 -2.59 9.00
N GLU A 218 -25.16 -1.81 8.58
CA GLU A 218 -25.29 -0.39 8.22
C GLU A 218 -26.41 -0.13 7.18
N ALA A 219 -26.47 -0.90 6.10
CA ALA A 219 -27.47 -0.72 5.05
C ALA A 219 -28.91 -1.00 5.55
N THR A 220 -29.08 -2.00 6.40
CA THR A 220 -30.38 -2.28 7.04
C THR A 220 -30.80 -1.13 7.97
N MET A 221 -29.85 -0.57 8.72
CA MET A 221 -30.10 0.53 9.63
C MET A 221 -30.46 1.83 8.87
N LEU A 222 -29.74 2.14 7.79
CA LEU A 222 -30.06 3.23 6.88
C LEU A 222 -31.51 3.12 6.35
N LYS A 223 -31.88 1.94 5.83
CA LYS A 223 -33.27 1.68 5.36
C LYS A 223 -34.31 1.87 6.46
N ARG A 224 -34.02 1.46 7.70
CA ARG A 224 -34.92 1.63 8.85
C ARG A 224 -35.15 3.10 9.17
N VAL A 225 -34.09 3.90 9.20
CA VAL A 225 -34.18 5.35 9.44
C VAL A 225 -34.94 6.03 8.31
N CYS A 226 -34.68 5.67 7.05
CA CYS A 226 -35.42 6.22 5.91
C CYS A 226 -36.93 5.97 6.05
N ARG A 227 -37.34 4.74 6.39
CA ARG A 227 -38.76 4.41 6.62
C ARG A 227 -39.36 5.22 7.78
N LYS A 228 -38.64 5.36 8.89
CA LYS A 228 -39.10 6.15 10.06
C LYS A 228 -39.31 7.62 9.69
N LEU A 229 -38.47 8.14 8.81
CA LEU A 229 -38.47 9.53 8.37
C LEU A 229 -39.29 9.79 7.09
N ASN A 230 -39.96 8.77 6.56
CA ASN A 230 -40.64 8.81 5.27
C ASN A 230 -39.75 9.32 4.12
N ILE A 231 -38.45 8.97 4.15
CA ILE A 231 -37.50 9.24 3.08
C ILE A 231 -37.64 8.15 2.02
N PHE A 232 -37.80 8.56 0.75
CA PHE A 232 -37.90 7.65 -0.39
C PHE A 232 -36.64 6.78 -0.54
N ILE A 233 -36.86 5.46 -0.65
CA ILE A 233 -35.83 4.45 -0.89
C ILE A 233 -35.97 3.97 -2.35
N PRO A 234 -35.02 4.29 -3.23
CA PRO A 234 -35.05 3.81 -4.61
C PRO A 234 -34.87 2.28 -4.69
N ASP A 235 -35.46 1.67 -5.71
CA ASP A 235 -35.38 0.24 -6.04
C ASP A 235 -34.60 -0.05 -7.33
N ASP A 236 -34.13 0.99 -8.03
CA ASP A 236 -33.37 0.96 -9.28
C ASP A 236 -31.83 0.97 -9.06
N LEU A 237 -31.38 1.15 -7.82
CA LEU A 237 -29.95 1.22 -7.47
C LEU A 237 -29.38 -0.13 -7.03
N ASN A 238 -28.14 -0.43 -7.45
CA ASN A 238 -27.38 -1.55 -6.90
C ASN A 238 -27.03 -1.32 -5.42
N ASN A 239 -26.65 -2.39 -4.69
CA ASN A 239 -26.43 -2.34 -3.24
C ASN A 239 -25.43 -1.26 -2.78
N ARG A 240 -24.34 -1.04 -3.51
CA ARG A 240 -23.31 -0.05 -3.17
C ARG A 240 -23.84 1.36 -3.39
N ALA A 241 -24.43 1.62 -4.55
CA ALA A 241 -25.02 2.91 -4.90
C ALA A 241 -26.18 3.25 -3.96
N LEU A 242 -27.02 2.28 -3.63
CA LEU A 242 -28.12 2.44 -2.68
C LEU A 242 -27.61 2.80 -1.29
N LYS A 243 -26.60 2.09 -0.76
CA LYS A 243 -26.02 2.39 0.56
C LYS A 243 -25.53 3.83 0.62
N LEU A 244 -24.76 4.27 -0.38
CA LEU A 244 -24.26 5.64 -0.47
C LEU A 244 -25.40 6.66 -0.60
N HIS A 245 -26.39 6.40 -1.46
CA HIS A 245 -27.54 7.28 -1.66
C HIS A 245 -28.34 7.51 -0.37
N LEU A 246 -28.64 6.43 0.36
CA LEU A 246 -29.37 6.52 1.63
C LEU A 246 -28.54 7.23 2.70
N HIS A 247 -27.24 6.96 2.76
CA HIS A 247 -26.33 7.65 3.68
C HIS A 247 -26.34 9.17 3.44
N ASN A 248 -26.22 9.62 2.19
CA ASN A 248 -26.22 11.05 1.85
C ASN A 248 -27.55 11.70 2.22
N LYS A 249 -28.68 11.09 1.86
CA LYS A 249 -30.01 11.59 2.22
C LYS A 249 -30.20 11.75 3.74
N ILE A 250 -29.71 10.80 4.53
CA ILE A 250 -29.80 10.89 5.99
C ILE A 250 -28.80 11.91 6.55
N SER A 251 -27.60 12.02 5.97
CA SER A 251 -26.58 12.98 6.41
C SER A 251 -26.96 14.43 6.18
N GLU A 252 -27.72 14.71 5.12
CA GLU A 252 -28.22 16.05 4.79
C GLU A 252 -29.50 16.42 5.56
N ASP A 253 -30.17 15.43 6.16
CA ASP A 253 -31.44 15.61 6.85
C ASP A 253 -31.27 16.32 8.20
N GLN A 254 -31.99 17.42 8.39
CA GLN A 254 -31.83 18.28 9.55
C GLN A 254 -32.58 17.80 10.81
N ARG A 255 -33.39 16.75 10.72
CA ARG A 255 -34.17 16.22 11.85
C ARG A 255 -33.27 15.49 12.83
N ASP A 256 -33.58 15.62 14.13
CA ASP A 256 -32.75 15.08 15.22
C ASP A 256 -32.52 13.57 15.11
N ILE A 257 -33.51 12.81 14.63
CA ILE A 257 -33.40 11.37 14.41
C ILE A 257 -32.28 11.04 13.41
N ALA A 258 -32.16 11.81 12.32
CA ALA A 258 -31.15 11.60 11.29
C ALA A 258 -29.77 11.99 11.80
N LYS A 259 -29.65 13.19 12.41
CA LYS A 259 -28.42 13.66 13.04
C LYS A 259 -27.88 12.68 14.08
N TYR A 260 -28.74 12.26 15.00
CA TYR A 260 -28.39 11.26 16.03
C TYR A 260 -27.92 9.95 15.41
N PHE A 261 -28.59 9.47 14.35
CA PHE A 261 -28.19 8.24 13.69
C PHE A 261 -26.79 8.34 13.06
N ILE A 262 -26.48 9.43 12.35
CA ILE A 262 -25.20 9.63 11.70
C ILE A 262 -24.08 9.78 12.72
N GLU A 263 -24.29 10.60 13.76
CA GLU A 263 -23.31 10.76 14.83
C GLU A 263 -23.03 9.43 15.55
N LYS A 264 -24.07 8.66 15.86
CA LYS A 264 -23.90 7.34 16.47
C LYS A 264 -23.14 6.39 15.54
N LEU A 265 -23.45 6.37 14.24
CA LEU A 265 -22.74 5.53 13.27
C LEU A 265 -21.25 5.91 13.19
N LYS A 266 -20.94 7.21 13.19
CA LYS A 266 -19.56 7.71 13.19
C LYS A 266 -18.82 7.30 14.47
N GLU A 267 -19.45 7.44 15.63
CA GLU A 267 -18.87 7.05 16.93
C GLU A 267 -18.51 5.56 16.95
N GLU A 268 -19.41 4.69 16.50
CA GLU A 268 -19.17 3.24 16.44
C GLU A 268 -18.02 2.89 15.48
N LYS A 269 -17.95 3.55 14.32
CA LYS A 269 -16.84 3.37 13.37
C LYS A 269 -15.52 3.84 13.98
N ARG A 270 -15.48 5.02 14.60
CA ARG A 270 -14.28 5.57 15.27
C ARG A 270 -13.80 4.66 16.39
N LYS A 271 -14.72 4.11 17.19
CA LYS A 271 -14.40 3.15 18.24
C LYS A 271 -13.68 1.91 17.68
N ILE A 272 -14.23 1.30 16.63
CA ILE A 272 -13.62 0.13 15.98
C ILE A 272 -12.21 0.44 15.44
N ILE A 273 -12.02 1.61 14.83
CA ILE A 273 -10.72 2.02 14.28
C ILE A 273 -9.71 2.27 15.40
N THR A 274 -10.13 2.91 16.49
CA THR A 274 -9.30 3.18 17.66
C THR A 274 -8.88 1.88 18.36
N GLU A 275 -9.82 0.93 18.55
CA GLU A 275 -9.51 -0.40 19.08
C GLU A 275 -8.48 -1.14 18.22
N ALA A 276 -8.56 -1.01 16.90
CA ALA A 276 -7.60 -1.63 15.97
C ALA A 276 -6.24 -0.91 15.94
N GLU A 277 -6.18 0.37 16.27
CA GLU A 277 -4.92 1.12 16.41
C GLU A 277 -4.22 0.76 17.72
N GLU A 278 -4.96 0.68 18.83
CA GLU A 278 -4.44 0.27 20.14
C GLU A 278 -4.00 -1.20 20.17
N ASN A 279 -4.67 -2.08 19.40
CA ASN A 279 -4.32 -3.49 19.27
C ASN A 279 -4.33 -3.95 17.79
N PRO A 280 -3.25 -3.70 17.04
CA PRO A 280 -3.24 -3.92 15.60
C PRO A 280 -3.05 -5.37 15.15
N ALA A 281 -2.83 -6.31 16.06
CA ALA A 281 -2.47 -7.69 15.70
C ALA A 281 -3.50 -8.34 14.75
N GLU A 282 -4.79 -8.21 15.08
CA GLU A 282 -5.89 -8.73 14.25
C GLU A 282 -5.93 -8.05 12.88
N LEU A 283 -5.72 -6.74 12.82
CA LEU A 283 -5.75 -6.01 11.54
C LEU A 283 -4.56 -6.36 10.66
N LYS A 284 -3.35 -6.48 11.21
CA LYS A 284 -2.16 -6.93 10.49
C LYS A 284 -2.40 -8.32 9.89
N GLN A 285 -2.90 -9.26 10.69
CA GLN A 285 -3.26 -10.59 10.22
C GLN A 285 -4.32 -10.51 9.11
N TRP A 286 -5.38 -9.73 9.31
CA TRP A 286 -6.44 -9.55 8.33
C TRP A 286 -5.90 -9.08 6.98
N PHE A 287 -4.98 -8.10 6.97
CA PHE A 287 -4.37 -7.61 5.73
C PHE A 287 -3.60 -8.68 4.96
N TYR A 288 -2.93 -9.60 5.66
CA TYR A 288 -2.23 -10.71 5.02
C TYR A 288 -3.17 -11.81 4.54
N GLU A 289 -4.22 -12.15 5.29
CA GLU A 289 -5.14 -13.24 4.96
C GLU A 289 -6.17 -12.88 3.88
N ASN A 290 -6.46 -11.59 3.71
CA ASN A 290 -7.47 -11.10 2.76
C ASN A 290 -6.86 -10.43 1.53
N GLN A 291 -5.63 -10.80 1.18
CA GLN A 291 -5.00 -10.40 -0.06
C GLN A 291 -5.71 -11.02 -1.27
N GLY A 292 -5.61 -10.37 -2.44
CA GLY A 292 -6.01 -11.02 -3.69
C GLY A 292 -5.03 -12.14 -4.05
N GLU A 293 -5.53 -13.29 -4.51
CA GLU A 293 -4.71 -14.48 -4.84
C GLU A 293 -3.50 -14.17 -5.72
N ALA A 294 -3.71 -13.47 -6.83
CA ALA A 294 -2.64 -13.07 -7.76
C ALA A 294 -1.62 -12.08 -7.17
N ARG A 295 -1.87 -11.56 -5.95
CA ARG A 295 -1.05 -10.59 -5.23
C ARG A 295 -0.56 -11.13 -3.89
N PHE A 296 -0.72 -12.43 -3.64
CA PHE A 296 -0.26 -13.05 -2.41
C PHE A 296 1.23 -12.79 -2.19
N ASP A 297 1.54 -12.34 -0.98
CA ASP A 297 2.91 -12.16 -0.54
C ASP A 297 2.99 -12.20 0.99
N ALA A 298 4.07 -12.82 1.47
CA ALA A 298 4.39 -13.10 2.87
C ALA A 298 5.69 -12.40 3.32
N SER A 299 6.22 -11.47 2.52
CA SER A 299 7.32 -10.61 2.96
C SER A 299 6.90 -9.71 4.12
N ASN A 300 7.90 -9.14 4.78
CA ASN A 300 7.69 -8.13 5.78
C ASN A 300 7.02 -6.90 5.19
N ARG A 301 6.05 -6.32 5.91
CA ARG A 301 5.29 -5.17 5.43
C ARG A 301 5.19 -4.06 6.45
N PHE A 302 5.20 -2.84 5.94
CA PHE A 302 4.81 -1.68 6.70
C PHE A 302 3.45 -1.22 6.18
N PHE A 303 2.40 -1.30 7.00
CA PHE A 303 1.07 -0.86 6.61
C PHE A 303 0.86 0.61 6.99
N LEU A 304 0.62 1.47 6.01
CA LEU A 304 0.15 2.83 6.25
C LEU A 304 -1.37 2.87 6.05
N VAL A 305 -2.12 2.92 7.15
CA VAL A 305 -3.59 2.96 7.13
C VAL A 305 -4.06 4.41 7.19
N LEU A 306 -4.63 4.87 6.08
CA LEU A 306 -5.19 6.21 5.97
C LEU A 306 -6.69 6.18 6.23
N THR A 307 -7.17 7.04 7.11
CA THR A 307 -8.60 7.14 7.42
C THR A 307 -9.01 8.60 7.57
N ASP A 308 -9.99 9.03 6.80
CA ASP A 308 -10.76 10.24 7.10
C ASP A 308 -11.94 9.83 8.01
N GLU A 309 -11.92 10.26 9.26
CA GLU A 309 -12.92 9.90 10.27
C GLU A 309 -14.25 10.65 10.10
N GLU A 310 -14.24 11.78 9.38
CA GLU A 310 -15.47 12.50 9.07
C GLU A 310 -16.18 11.87 7.88
N ASP A 311 -15.42 11.47 6.86
CA ASP A 311 -15.92 10.73 5.70
C ASP A 311 -14.86 9.78 5.14
N MET A 312 -14.95 8.50 5.51
CA MET A 312 -14.02 7.47 5.07
C MET A 312 -13.91 7.35 3.54
N THR A 313 -14.93 7.79 2.78
CA THR A 313 -14.87 7.79 1.30
C THR A 313 -13.89 8.82 0.75
N ASN A 314 -13.47 9.79 1.56
CA ASN A 314 -12.46 10.80 1.24
C ASN A 314 -11.04 10.44 1.68
N SER A 315 -10.82 9.29 2.34
CA SER A 315 -9.50 8.87 2.83
C SER A 315 -8.40 8.87 1.75
N TRP A 316 -8.77 8.69 0.48
CA TRP A 316 -7.84 8.75 -0.65
C TRP A 316 -7.17 10.12 -0.83
N LYS A 317 -7.81 11.20 -0.38
CA LYS A 317 -7.24 12.56 -0.39
C LYS A 317 -6.06 12.71 0.58
N LEU A 318 -5.97 11.86 1.61
CA LEU A 318 -4.86 11.90 2.56
C LEU A 318 -3.53 11.52 1.92
N LYS A 319 -3.55 10.70 0.86
CA LYS A 319 -2.36 10.29 0.12
C LYS A 319 -1.56 11.45 -0.50
N ARG A 320 -2.19 12.62 -0.70
CA ARG A 320 -1.56 13.82 -1.26
C ARG A 320 -1.32 14.92 -0.20
N ASN A 321 -1.64 14.67 1.07
CA ASN A 321 -1.40 15.63 2.15
C ASN A 321 0.02 15.47 2.70
N ILE A 322 1.01 15.95 1.96
CA ILE A 322 2.44 15.68 2.24
C ILE A 322 2.91 16.18 3.60
N VAL A 323 2.36 17.29 4.10
CA VAL A 323 2.76 17.87 5.40
C VAL A 323 2.30 16.95 6.52
N PHE A 324 1.00 16.61 6.52
CA PHE A 324 0.41 15.69 7.50
C PHE A 324 1.08 14.32 7.49
N LEU A 325 1.34 13.77 6.29
CA LEU A 325 2.01 12.48 6.14
C LEU A 325 3.44 12.54 6.71
N ARG A 326 4.23 13.55 6.33
CA ARG A 326 5.63 13.68 6.77
C ARG A 326 5.74 13.75 8.29
N ASP A 327 4.97 14.63 8.91
CA ASP A 327 5.05 14.87 10.35
C ASP A 327 4.76 13.60 11.14
N ARG A 328 3.74 12.84 10.72
CA ARG A 328 3.31 11.61 11.41
C ARG A 328 4.19 10.41 11.11
N ILE A 329 4.68 10.27 9.88
CA ILE A 329 5.64 9.22 9.51
C ILE A 329 6.94 9.40 10.31
N ASN A 330 7.47 10.62 10.37
CA ASN A 330 8.69 10.90 11.13
C ASN A 330 8.52 10.58 12.62
N ALA A 331 7.42 11.03 13.24
CA ALA A 331 7.14 10.73 14.64
C ALA A 331 7.10 9.22 14.93
N HIS A 332 6.41 8.44 14.08
CA HIS A 332 6.36 6.98 14.24
C HIS A 332 7.73 6.32 14.05
N LEU A 333 8.53 6.76 13.07
CA LEU A 333 9.85 6.18 12.79
C LEU A 333 10.89 6.51 13.88
N ASP A 334 10.77 7.66 14.55
CA ASP A 334 11.57 7.98 15.73
C ASP A 334 11.25 7.01 16.89
N ASP A 335 9.96 6.71 17.12
CA ASP A 335 9.50 5.80 18.19
C ASP A 335 9.75 4.31 17.90
N LEU A 336 9.60 3.88 16.64
CA LEU A 336 9.72 2.48 16.21
C LEU A 336 11.10 1.86 16.49
N SER A 337 12.12 2.69 16.67
CA SER A 337 13.51 2.25 16.85
C SER A 337 13.76 1.35 18.09
N LEU A 338 12.73 1.10 18.92
CA LEU A 338 12.85 0.54 20.27
C LEU A 338 12.19 -0.83 20.51
N ASP A 339 11.34 -1.39 19.62
CA ASP A 339 10.59 -2.64 19.92
C ASP A 339 10.48 -3.65 18.74
N MET A 340 11.58 -4.38 18.48
CA MET A 340 11.65 -5.40 17.43
C MET A 340 10.75 -6.64 17.66
N PRO A 341 10.56 -7.16 18.89
CA PRO A 341 9.66 -8.30 19.13
C PRO A 341 8.19 -8.03 18.77
N ALA A 342 7.68 -6.82 18.95
CA ALA A 342 6.30 -6.45 18.63
C ALA A 342 5.94 -6.56 17.12
N LEU A 343 6.95 -6.67 16.26
CA LEU A 343 6.76 -6.78 14.81
C LEU A 343 6.31 -8.16 14.36
N GLY A 344 6.50 -9.21 15.17
CA GLY A 344 6.13 -10.58 14.79
C GLY A 344 4.67 -10.69 14.38
N THR A 345 4.42 -11.22 13.18
CA THR A 345 3.07 -11.45 12.64
C THR A 345 2.97 -12.83 12.03
N THR A 346 1.97 -13.59 12.50
CA THR A 346 1.64 -14.92 12.00
C THR A 346 0.28 -14.88 11.33
N PHE A 347 0.15 -15.49 10.17
CA PHE A 347 -1.12 -15.54 9.44
C PHE A 347 -1.29 -16.83 8.65
N TYR A 348 -2.53 -17.22 8.38
CA TYR A 348 -2.87 -18.44 7.64
C TYR A 348 -3.35 -18.13 6.22
N TRP A 349 -2.67 -18.69 5.23
CA TRP A 349 -3.09 -18.55 3.84
C TRP A 349 -3.97 -19.73 3.41
N LYS A 350 -5.23 -19.43 3.12
CA LYS A 350 -6.26 -20.47 2.86
C LYS A 350 -6.03 -21.27 1.58
N LEU A 351 -5.37 -20.69 0.57
CA LEU A 351 -5.26 -21.33 -0.75
C LEU A 351 -4.22 -22.46 -0.78
N ASP A 352 -3.10 -22.30 -0.08
CA ASP A 352 -2.07 -23.36 0.02
C ASP A 352 -2.04 -24.04 1.39
N GLN A 353 -2.94 -23.64 2.29
CA GLN A 353 -3.11 -24.19 3.63
C GLN A 353 -1.86 -24.07 4.51
N ARG A 354 -1.07 -23.01 4.33
CA ARG A 354 0.16 -22.79 5.09
C ARG A 354 0.05 -21.61 6.03
N THR A 355 0.74 -21.74 7.17
CA THR A 355 0.97 -20.64 8.10
C THR A 355 2.29 -19.98 7.78
N TYR A 356 2.26 -18.66 7.70
CA TYR A 356 3.43 -17.82 7.42
C TYR A 356 3.79 -17.00 8.65
N ASN A 357 5.08 -16.73 8.81
CA ASN A 357 5.61 -15.83 9.82
C ASN A 357 6.41 -14.75 9.10
N CYS A 358 6.16 -13.50 9.48
CA CYS A 358 6.81 -12.32 8.94
C CYS A 358 6.91 -11.26 10.04
N LYS A 359 7.61 -10.17 9.73
CA LYS A 359 7.62 -8.94 10.52
C LYS A 359 6.69 -7.94 9.86
N SER A 360 5.83 -7.32 10.65
CA SER A 360 4.89 -6.34 10.15
C SER A 360 4.70 -5.22 11.14
N ASP A 361 4.79 -4.00 10.64
CA ASP A 361 4.46 -2.79 11.37
C ASP A 361 3.27 -2.08 10.72
N ILE A 362 2.65 -1.17 11.47
CA ILE A 362 1.46 -0.46 11.04
C ILE A 362 1.40 0.93 11.66
N LEU A 363 1.09 1.92 10.83
CA LEU A 363 0.86 3.30 11.22
C LEU A 363 -0.54 3.72 10.77
N PHE A 364 -1.34 4.20 11.72
CA PHE A 364 -2.64 4.80 11.45
C PHE A 364 -2.51 6.31 11.32
N LEU A 365 -2.97 6.85 10.20
CA LEU A 365 -3.10 8.30 9.99
C LEU A 365 -4.57 8.65 9.87
N LYS A 366 -5.11 9.16 10.98
CA LYS A 366 -6.51 9.54 11.12
C LYS A 366 -6.64 11.05 10.93
N TYR A 367 -7.49 11.46 10.00
CA TYR A 367 -7.80 12.85 9.70
C TYR A 367 -9.27 13.12 10.02
N GLY A 368 -9.55 14.19 10.76
CA GLY A 368 -10.89 14.47 11.30
C GLY A 368 -10.83 14.53 12.83
N LYS A 369 -11.24 15.67 13.37
CA LYS A 369 -11.18 16.14 14.78
C LYS A 369 -10.00 15.67 15.64
#